data_AF-A0A4Q7E0X9-F1
#
_entry.id   AF-A0A4Q7E0X9-F1
#
_cell.length_a   1.000
_cell.length_b   1.000
_cell.length_c   1.000
_cell.angle_alpha   90.00
_cell.angle_beta   90.00
_cell.angle_gamma   90.00
#
_symmetry.space_group_name_H-M   'P 1'
#
loop_
_entity.id
_entity.type
_entity.pdbx_description
1 polymer ?
#
loop_
_entity_poly.entity_id
_entity_poly.type
_entity_poly.pdbx_seq_one_letter_code
_entity_poly.pdbx_strand_id
1 'polypeptide(L)'
;MRQEFTDRQKAQIYVRDRALCAFSGKSLWILDYGLSPTFDSDWVDHIKPAAKGGGNSIDNGICASYFYNSKKRANSHDNKHLFFAGKPTREFFYFYETVSIEIAEHLRRFANVSLSDWYFNRAAYRFMIALYRLRMQSFGKTYARTESYYAKAAMKMLKAWKKLIKIEGTFEQRGLMNSPISTDQEQLRQLQYCQAEADVLEHLDQCFPFYENSCNAIDELSTATNNDLLKSVRDKYSENEFMSQRVRDLIEINVHRLQGLYDE
;
A
#
# COMPACT_ATOMS: atom_id res chain seq x y z
N MET A 1 -21.58 -2.48 22.88
CA MET A 1 -21.47 -2.37 21.41
C MET A 1 -20.06 -1.88 21.08
N ARG A 2 -19.32 -2.54 20.18
CA ARG A 2 -17.97 -2.13 19.79
C ARG A 2 -18.07 -0.83 18.98
N GLN A 3 -17.43 0.24 19.44
CA GLN A 3 -17.39 1.49 18.68
C GLN A 3 -16.37 1.35 17.55
N GLU A 4 -16.81 1.57 16.31
CA GLU A 4 -15.97 1.52 15.12
C GLU A 4 -15.77 2.93 14.56
N PHE A 5 -14.63 3.15 13.89
CA PHE A 5 -14.38 4.39 13.17
C PHE A 5 -15.22 4.45 11.89
N THR A 6 -15.90 5.57 11.69
CA THR A 6 -16.53 5.92 10.41
C THR A 6 -15.47 6.16 9.33
N ASP A 7 -15.86 6.11 8.06
CA ASP A 7 -14.95 6.39 6.94
C ASP A 7 -14.35 7.81 7.03
N ARG A 8 -15.14 8.80 7.48
CA ARG A 8 -14.64 10.17 7.71
C ARG A 8 -13.58 10.21 8.80
N GLN A 9 -13.80 9.50 9.91
CA GLN A 9 -12.80 9.41 10.99
C GLN A 9 -11.53 8.70 10.52
N LYS A 10 -11.65 7.65 9.70
CA LYS A 10 -10.49 6.98 9.11
C LYS A 10 -9.69 7.91 8.20
N ALA A 11 -10.36 8.68 7.35
CA ALA A 11 -9.70 9.69 6.51
C ALA A 11 -9.01 10.77 7.35
N GLN A 12 -9.60 11.22 8.46
CA GLN A 12 -8.97 12.17 9.38
C GLN A 12 -7.70 11.60 10.03
N ILE A 13 -7.74 10.34 10.47
CA ILE A 13 -6.58 9.64 11.04
C ILE A 13 -5.49 9.47 9.98
N TYR A 14 -5.86 9.11 8.75
CA TYR A 14 -4.95 8.99 7.61
C TYR A 14 -4.21 10.29 7.30
N VAL A 15 -4.93 11.41 7.28
CA VAL A 15 -4.34 12.74 7.11
C VAL A 15 -3.42 13.10 8.27
N ARG A 16 -3.91 12.94 9.51
CA ARG A 16 -3.13 13.25 10.72
C ARG A 16 -1.82 12.47 10.76
N ASP A 17 -1.87 11.19 10.42
CA ASP A 17 -0.71 10.29 10.44
C ASP A 17 0.11 10.35 9.15
N ARG A 18 -0.24 11.25 8.22
CA ARG A 18 0.45 11.46 6.93
C ARG A 18 0.57 10.18 6.11
N ALA A 19 -0.49 9.36 6.09
CA ALA A 19 -0.49 8.08 5.39
C ALA A 19 0.66 7.14 5.81
N LEU A 20 1.17 7.26 7.04
CA LEU A 20 2.32 6.49 7.51
C LEU A 20 1.87 5.39 8.49
N CYS A 21 2.47 4.22 8.39
CA CYS A 21 2.26 3.17 9.38
C CYS A 21 2.90 3.56 10.73
N ALA A 22 2.07 3.67 11.77
CA ALA A 22 2.48 3.97 13.14
C ALA A 22 3.48 2.95 13.71
N PHE A 23 3.47 1.71 13.23
CA PHE A 23 4.32 0.63 13.76
C PHE A 23 5.62 0.42 13.01
N SER A 24 5.80 1.00 11.83
CA SER A 24 6.96 0.70 10.99
C SER A 24 7.51 1.86 10.17
N GLY A 25 6.78 2.97 10.05
CA GLY A 25 7.16 4.03 9.12
C GLY A 25 6.95 3.67 7.65
N LYS A 26 6.32 2.53 7.34
CA LYS A 26 5.97 2.15 5.96
C LYS A 26 4.93 3.12 5.38
N SER A 27 5.15 3.64 4.18
CA SER A 27 4.13 4.41 3.43
C SER A 27 2.89 3.55 3.22
N LEU A 28 1.71 4.10 3.50
CA LEU A 28 0.40 3.48 3.25
C LEU A 28 -0.30 4.13 2.05
N TRP A 29 0.43 4.91 1.25
CA TRP A 29 -0.04 5.44 -0.02
C TRP A 29 0.21 4.42 -1.11
N ILE A 30 -0.86 3.75 -1.56
CA ILE A 30 -0.77 2.61 -2.49
C ILE A 30 -0.17 3.03 -3.83
N LEU A 31 -0.34 4.28 -4.22
CA LEU A 31 0.25 4.79 -5.46
C LEU A 31 1.78 4.80 -5.45
N ASP A 32 2.44 4.81 -4.27
CA ASP A 32 3.90 4.61 -4.20
C ASP A 32 4.33 3.19 -4.59
N TYR A 33 3.42 2.22 -4.49
CA TYR A 33 3.68 0.82 -4.79
C TYR A 33 3.36 0.46 -6.25
N GLY A 34 2.60 1.31 -6.94
CA GLY A 34 2.05 1.02 -8.26
C GLY A 34 1.29 -0.31 -8.25
N LEU A 35 1.60 -1.18 -9.20
CA LEU A 35 0.96 -2.49 -9.34
C LEU A 35 1.74 -3.62 -8.64
N SER A 36 2.69 -3.27 -7.75
CA SER A 36 3.45 -4.25 -6.98
C SER A 36 2.55 -5.02 -5.98
N PRO A 37 2.69 -6.35 -5.85
CA PRO A 37 2.01 -7.12 -4.82
C PRO A 37 2.54 -6.88 -3.40
N THR A 38 3.57 -6.04 -3.23
CA THR A 38 4.17 -5.70 -1.94
C THR A 38 3.47 -4.54 -1.20
N PHE A 39 2.39 -4.01 -1.81
CA PHE A 39 1.53 -3.00 -1.20
C PHE A 39 1.00 -3.47 0.16
N ASP A 40 0.64 -2.53 1.01
CA ASP A 40 -0.03 -2.85 2.27
C ASP A 40 -1.21 -1.91 2.46
N SER A 41 -2.29 -2.45 3.01
CA SER A 41 -3.52 -1.67 3.17
C SER A 41 -3.38 -0.75 4.37
N ASP A 42 -3.90 0.47 4.24
CA ASP A 42 -4.16 1.29 5.41
C ASP A 42 -5.24 0.61 6.27
N TRP A 43 -4.92 0.34 7.52
CA TRP A 43 -5.84 -0.16 8.52
C TRP A 43 -5.83 0.78 9.71
N VAL A 44 -6.97 1.37 10.00
CA VAL A 44 -7.12 2.18 11.21
C VAL A 44 -7.33 1.26 12.39
N ASP A 45 -6.36 1.25 13.32
CA ASP A 45 -6.43 0.48 14.55
C ASP A 45 -6.68 1.38 15.76
N HIS A 46 -7.20 0.78 16.84
CA HIS A 46 -7.35 1.48 18.10
C HIS A 46 -6.07 1.36 18.93
N ILE A 47 -5.57 2.47 19.48
CA ILE A 47 -4.46 2.47 20.45
C ILE A 47 -4.90 1.70 21.70
N LYS A 48 -5.98 2.14 22.33
CA LYS A 48 -6.69 1.38 23.35
C LYS A 48 -7.75 0.52 22.66
N PRO A 49 -7.65 -0.82 22.70
CA PRO A 49 -8.60 -1.68 22.00
C PRO A 49 -10.05 -1.40 22.40
N ALA A 50 -10.96 -1.42 21.43
CA ALA A 50 -12.40 -1.22 21.69
C ALA A 50 -12.96 -2.27 22.68
N ALA A 51 -12.44 -3.50 22.65
CA ALA A 51 -12.78 -4.56 23.61
C ALA A 51 -12.35 -4.25 25.06
N LYS A 52 -11.37 -3.36 25.26
CA LYS A 52 -10.88 -2.90 26.57
C LYS A 52 -11.44 -1.51 26.93
N GLY A 53 -12.54 -1.10 26.28
CA GLY A 53 -13.19 0.20 26.54
C GLY A 53 -12.48 1.39 25.88
N GLY A 54 -11.77 1.18 24.77
CA GLY A 54 -11.34 2.27 23.89
C GLY A 54 -12.51 2.79 23.04
N GLY A 55 -12.63 4.11 22.93
CA GLY A 55 -13.64 4.76 22.09
C GLY A 55 -13.17 4.97 20.65
N ASN A 56 -14.06 5.49 19.80
CA ASN A 56 -13.74 5.85 18.41
C ASN A 56 -13.32 7.32 18.24
N SER A 57 -12.74 7.95 19.26
CA SER A 57 -12.14 9.28 19.14
C SER A 57 -10.94 9.22 18.19
N ILE A 58 -10.70 10.30 17.44
CA ILE A 58 -9.57 10.38 16.51
C ILE A 58 -8.24 10.09 17.22
N ASP A 59 -8.07 10.59 18.44
CA ASP A 59 -6.87 10.40 19.26
C ASP A 59 -6.63 8.93 19.63
N ASN A 60 -7.69 8.11 19.70
CA ASN A 60 -7.55 6.68 19.95
C ASN A 60 -7.31 5.87 18.66
N GLY A 61 -7.33 6.50 17.48
CA GLY A 61 -7.07 5.84 16.21
C GLY A 61 -5.63 6.06 15.75
N ILE A 62 -5.06 5.09 15.04
CA ILE A 62 -3.76 5.20 14.34
C ILE A 62 -3.81 4.51 12.99
N CYS A 63 -3.04 5.02 12.03
CA CYS A 63 -2.77 4.32 10.79
C CYS A 63 -1.80 3.16 11.02
N ALA A 64 -2.21 1.96 10.66
CA ALA A 64 -1.37 0.77 10.70
C ALA A 64 -1.43 0.06 9.35
N SER A 65 -0.30 -0.47 8.91
CA SER A 65 -0.30 -1.46 7.83
C SER A 65 -1.03 -2.73 8.30
N TYR A 66 -1.72 -3.45 7.41
CA TYR A 66 -2.43 -4.67 7.79
C TYR A 66 -1.48 -5.73 8.36
N PHE A 67 -0.29 -5.88 7.77
CA PHE A 67 0.71 -6.83 8.25
C PHE A 67 1.13 -6.59 9.70
N TYR A 68 1.58 -5.37 10.04
CA TYR A 68 2.00 -5.05 11.40
C TYR A 68 0.83 -5.04 12.40
N ASN A 69 -0.38 -4.67 11.96
CA ASN A 69 -1.57 -4.79 12.80
C ASN A 69 -1.88 -6.26 13.14
N SER A 70 -1.74 -7.16 12.16
CA SER A 70 -1.88 -8.61 12.39
C SER A 70 -0.84 -9.13 13.40
N LYS A 71 0.42 -8.69 13.27
CA LYS A 71 1.49 -9.03 14.23
C LYS A 71 1.21 -8.51 15.64
N LYS A 72 0.73 -7.26 15.78
CA LYS A 72 0.32 -6.71 17.09
C LYS A 72 -0.78 -7.55 17.74
N ARG A 73 -1.77 -8.03 16.98
CA ARG A 73 -2.83 -8.90 17.52
C ARG A 73 -2.27 -10.21 18.08
N ALA A 74 -1.24 -10.77 17.45
CA ALA A 74 -0.54 -11.94 17.97
C ALA A 74 0.27 -11.61 19.23
N ASN A 75 0.81 -10.38 19.33
CA ASN A 75 1.66 -9.91 20.43
C ASN A 75 0.96 -8.88 21.32
N SER A 76 -0.09 -9.30 22.03
CA SER A 76 -1.04 -8.46 22.80
C SER A 76 -0.46 -7.46 23.84
N HIS A 77 0.85 -7.50 24.08
CA HIS A 77 1.60 -6.61 24.97
C HIS A 77 2.33 -5.46 24.26
N ASP A 78 2.47 -5.50 22.93
CA ASP A 78 3.20 -4.46 22.19
C ASP A 78 2.23 -3.38 21.67
N ASN A 79 1.99 -2.37 22.52
CA ASN A 79 1.24 -1.17 22.15
C ASN A 79 2.15 0.01 21.80
N LYS A 80 3.45 -0.24 21.61
CA LYS A 80 4.39 0.81 21.25
C LYS A 80 4.22 1.13 19.77
N HIS A 81 4.15 2.41 19.46
CA HIS A 81 4.11 2.91 18.11
C HIS A 81 5.36 3.76 17.89
N LEU A 82 5.98 3.58 16.74
CA LEU A 82 7.17 4.31 16.30
C LEU A 82 6.81 5.68 15.75
N PHE A 83 5.57 5.85 15.28
CA PHE A 83 5.07 7.12 14.75
C PHE A 83 3.67 7.43 15.28
N PHE A 84 3.40 8.72 15.52
CA PHE A 84 2.08 9.24 15.83
C PHE A 84 1.92 10.63 15.23
N ALA A 85 0.76 10.90 14.62
CA ALA A 85 0.47 12.20 14.00
C ALA A 85 1.57 12.68 13.02
N GLY A 86 2.13 11.74 12.25
CA GLY A 86 3.18 12.01 11.27
C GLY A 86 4.53 12.40 11.86
N LYS A 87 4.82 12.01 13.12
CA LYS A 87 6.08 12.29 13.80
C LYS A 87 6.69 11.03 14.42
N PRO A 88 8.02 10.85 14.38
CA PRO A 88 8.67 9.79 15.14
C PRO A 88 8.43 9.97 16.65
N THR A 89 8.21 8.88 17.36
CA THR A 89 8.04 8.86 18.81
C THR A 89 9.37 8.68 19.53
N ARG A 90 9.35 8.75 20.87
CA ARG A 90 10.51 8.42 21.70
C ARG A 90 10.99 6.98 21.45
N GLU A 91 10.05 6.06 21.27
CA GLU A 91 10.33 4.65 20.97
C GLU A 91 11.09 4.51 19.65
N PHE A 92 10.75 5.28 18.62
CA PHE A 92 11.51 5.27 17.37
C PHE A 92 12.98 5.61 17.60
N PHE A 93 13.27 6.73 18.28
CA PHE A 93 14.66 7.15 18.50
C PHE A 93 15.44 6.19 19.40
N TYR A 94 14.78 5.47 20.31
CA TYR A 94 15.44 4.43 21.10
C TYR A 94 15.88 3.21 20.30
N PHE A 95 15.17 2.85 19.22
CA PHE A 95 15.42 1.61 18.49
C PHE A 95 16.05 1.80 17.11
N TYR A 96 15.83 2.96 16.48
CA TYR A 96 16.27 3.24 15.10
C TYR A 96 17.23 4.41 15.00
N GLU A 97 17.30 5.26 16.03
CA GLU A 97 18.19 6.44 16.17
C GLU A 97 17.97 7.56 15.14
N THR A 98 17.83 7.24 13.87
CA THR A 98 17.77 8.18 12.75
C THR A 98 16.56 7.90 11.86
N VAL A 99 15.96 8.97 11.34
CA VAL A 99 14.88 8.87 10.35
C VAL A 99 15.49 8.63 8.98
N SER A 100 15.08 7.56 8.30
CA SER A 100 15.58 7.27 6.95
C SER A 100 15.12 8.33 5.94
N ILE A 101 15.86 8.45 4.84
CA ILE A 101 15.56 9.43 3.77
C ILE A 101 14.16 9.19 3.21
N GLU A 102 13.78 7.93 3.01
CA GLU A 102 12.48 7.54 2.46
C GLU A 102 11.32 7.99 3.35
N ILE A 103 11.46 7.84 4.68
CA ILE A 103 10.46 8.32 5.64
C ILE A 103 10.41 9.85 5.65
N ALA A 104 11.56 10.52 5.64
CA ALA A 104 11.62 11.98 5.64
C ALA A 104 10.99 12.58 4.36
N GLU A 105 11.28 12.01 3.20
CA GLU A 105 10.69 12.40 1.91
C GLU A 105 9.20 12.16 1.87
N HIS A 106 8.73 10.99 2.33
CA HIS A 106 7.30 10.71 2.48
C HIS A 106 6.62 11.76 3.37
N LEU A 107 7.15 12.02 4.57
CA LEU A 107 6.59 12.98 5.51
C LEU A 107 6.54 14.41 4.94
N ARG A 108 7.52 14.79 4.12
CA ARG A 108 7.55 16.08 3.42
C ARG A 108 6.49 16.13 2.32
N ARG A 109 6.42 15.10 1.49
CA ARG A 109 5.45 14.97 0.39
C ARG A 109 4.02 14.99 0.91
N PHE A 110 3.76 14.28 2.01
CA PHE A 110 2.44 14.17 2.66
C PHE A 110 2.12 15.34 3.61
N ALA A 111 2.85 16.46 3.55
CA ALA A 111 2.50 17.65 4.33
C ALA A 111 1.13 18.25 3.92
N ASN A 112 0.73 18.06 2.66
CA ASN A 112 -0.53 18.58 2.08
C ASN A 112 -1.56 17.48 1.81
N VAL A 113 -1.45 16.33 2.49
CA VAL A 113 -2.44 15.27 2.40
C VAL A 113 -3.80 15.76 2.91
N SER A 114 -4.87 15.32 2.26
CA SER A 114 -6.25 15.73 2.52
C SER A 114 -7.19 14.53 2.64
N LEU A 115 -8.46 14.78 2.98
CA LEU A 115 -9.41 13.70 3.26
C LEU A 115 -9.73 12.90 1.99
N SER A 116 -9.75 13.53 0.82
CA SER A 116 -10.00 12.84 -0.44
C SER A 116 -8.97 11.73 -0.68
N ASP A 117 -7.70 11.95 -0.34
CA ASP A 117 -6.62 10.99 -0.61
C ASP A 117 -6.90 9.63 0.01
N TRP A 118 -7.46 9.60 1.23
CA TRP A 118 -7.86 8.35 1.84
C TRP A 118 -8.88 7.58 1.00
N TYR A 119 -9.90 8.27 0.45
CA TYR A 119 -10.88 7.63 -0.42
C TYR A 119 -10.26 7.09 -1.71
N PHE A 120 -9.33 7.82 -2.33
CA PHE A 120 -8.60 7.29 -3.49
C PHE A 120 -7.75 6.08 -3.09
N ASN A 121 -7.01 6.16 -1.99
CA ASN A 121 -6.22 5.06 -1.47
C ASN A 121 -7.08 3.81 -1.21
N ARG A 122 -8.30 3.99 -0.68
CA ARG A 122 -9.26 2.88 -0.53
C ARG A 122 -9.77 2.33 -1.85
N ALA A 123 -9.95 3.17 -2.88
CA ALA A 123 -10.28 2.68 -4.21
C ALA A 123 -9.13 1.83 -4.79
N ALA A 124 -7.91 2.34 -4.75
CA ALA A 124 -6.70 1.62 -5.18
C ALA A 124 -6.53 0.30 -4.40
N TYR A 125 -6.75 0.30 -3.09
CA TYR A 125 -6.74 -0.92 -2.29
C TYR A 125 -7.73 -1.97 -2.81
N ARG A 126 -8.98 -1.57 -3.10
CA ARG A 126 -9.99 -2.49 -3.61
C ARG A 126 -9.61 -3.03 -4.99
N PHE A 127 -9.04 -2.19 -5.84
CA PHE A 127 -8.50 -2.57 -7.15
C PHE A 127 -7.39 -3.61 -7.01
N MET A 128 -6.38 -3.36 -6.16
CA MET A 128 -5.28 -4.30 -5.92
C MET A 128 -5.77 -5.64 -5.35
N ILE A 129 -6.79 -5.64 -4.49
CA ILE A 129 -7.41 -6.89 -4.02
C ILE A 129 -8.10 -7.64 -5.16
N ALA A 130 -8.71 -6.95 -6.12
CA ALA A 130 -9.31 -7.59 -7.29
C ALA A 130 -8.25 -8.27 -8.17
N LEU A 131 -7.11 -7.62 -8.42
CA LEU A 131 -5.96 -8.23 -9.11
C LEU A 131 -5.47 -9.50 -8.39
N TYR A 132 -5.35 -9.45 -7.07
CA TYR A 132 -5.06 -10.64 -6.26
C TYR A 132 -6.09 -11.76 -6.46
N ARG A 133 -7.40 -11.43 -6.57
CA ARG A 133 -8.44 -12.45 -6.83
C ARG A 133 -8.29 -13.09 -8.19
N LEU A 134 -8.05 -12.30 -9.24
CA LEU A 134 -7.80 -12.80 -10.58
C LEU A 134 -6.61 -13.78 -10.58
N ARG A 135 -5.51 -13.42 -9.90
CA ARG A 135 -4.35 -14.31 -9.74
C ARG A 135 -4.71 -15.61 -9.03
N MET A 136 -5.51 -15.54 -7.96
CA MET A 136 -5.89 -16.76 -7.25
C MET A 136 -6.85 -17.65 -8.05
N GLN A 137 -7.67 -17.07 -8.92
CA GLN A 137 -8.53 -17.82 -9.85
C GLN A 137 -7.69 -18.58 -10.89
N SER A 138 -6.56 -18.04 -11.36
CA SER A 138 -5.66 -18.78 -12.25
C SER A 138 -5.02 -20.01 -11.59
N PHE A 139 -4.97 -20.04 -10.25
CA PHE A 139 -4.62 -21.23 -9.45
C PHE A 139 -5.83 -22.10 -9.05
N GLY A 140 -7.01 -21.88 -9.65
CA GLY A 140 -8.22 -22.67 -9.37
C GLY A 140 -8.90 -22.36 -8.03
N LYS A 141 -8.57 -21.24 -7.37
CA LYS A 141 -9.23 -20.86 -6.11
C LYS A 141 -10.49 -20.03 -6.36
N THR A 142 -11.59 -20.44 -5.71
CA THR A 142 -12.87 -19.73 -5.77
C THR A 142 -13.10 -18.92 -4.48
N TYR A 143 -13.63 -17.70 -4.64
CA TYR A 143 -14.00 -16.84 -3.52
C TYR A 143 -15.43 -16.33 -3.67
N ALA A 144 -16.12 -16.14 -2.54
CA ALA A 144 -17.47 -15.57 -2.52
C ALA A 144 -17.53 -14.10 -3.01
N ARG A 145 -16.42 -13.36 -2.90
CA ARG A 145 -16.29 -11.99 -3.41
C ARG A 145 -15.37 -12.00 -4.63
N THR A 146 -15.94 -11.68 -5.78
CA THR A 146 -15.28 -11.64 -7.09
C THR A 146 -14.70 -10.25 -7.39
N GLU A 147 -14.00 -10.13 -8.50
CA GLU A 147 -13.52 -8.89 -9.11
C GLU A 147 -14.63 -7.84 -9.26
N SER A 148 -15.84 -8.20 -9.73
CA SER A 148 -16.98 -7.26 -9.80
C SER A 148 -17.37 -6.69 -8.43
N TYR A 149 -17.35 -7.50 -7.36
CA TYR A 149 -17.61 -6.97 -6.00
C TYR A 149 -16.60 -5.88 -5.63
N TYR A 150 -15.32 -6.09 -5.93
CA TYR A 150 -14.27 -5.14 -5.61
C TYR A 150 -14.28 -3.92 -6.54
N ALA A 151 -14.62 -4.08 -7.82
CA ALA A 151 -14.81 -2.97 -8.77
C ALA A 151 -15.93 -2.04 -8.30
N LYS A 152 -17.09 -2.59 -7.89
CA LYS A 152 -18.18 -1.82 -7.30
C LYS A 152 -17.77 -1.10 -6.02
N ALA A 153 -17.00 -1.77 -5.15
CA ALA A 153 -16.49 -1.17 -3.93
C ALA A 153 -15.47 -0.05 -4.19
N ALA A 154 -14.60 -0.20 -5.19
CA ALA A 154 -13.65 0.82 -5.62
C ALA A 154 -14.39 2.04 -6.16
N MET A 155 -15.39 1.84 -7.03
CA MET A 155 -16.21 2.93 -7.58
C MET A 155 -16.97 3.72 -6.53
N LYS A 156 -17.43 3.08 -5.45
CA LYS A 156 -18.03 3.81 -4.31
C LYS A 156 -17.05 4.79 -3.70
N MET A 157 -15.79 4.40 -3.54
CA MET A 157 -14.73 5.25 -2.98
C MET A 157 -14.30 6.34 -3.98
N LEU A 158 -14.14 6.01 -5.26
CA LEU A 158 -13.83 6.99 -6.32
C LEU A 158 -14.91 8.08 -6.42
N LYS A 159 -16.20 7.72 -6.29
CA LYS A 159 -17.29 8.71 -6.27
C LYS A 159 -17.20 9.67 -5.08
N ALA A 160 -16.72 9.21 -3.93
CA ALA A 160 -16.48 10.08 -2.78
C ALA A 160 -15.26 10.99 -3.02
N TRP A 161 -14.16 10.42 -3.52
CA TRP A 161 -12.95 11.16 -3.89
C TRP A 161 -13.23 12.27 -4.91
N LYS A 162 -13.92 11.96 -6.02
CA LYS A 162 -14.28 12.90 -7.10
C LYS A 162 -15.10 14.11 -6.61
N LYS A 163 -15.84 13.97 -5.51
CA LYS A 163 -16.58 15.09 -4.92
C LYS A 163 -15.66 16.01 -4.12
N LEU A 164 -14.74 15.43 -3.35
CA LEU A 164 -13.85 16.16 -2.45
C LEU A 164 -12.70 16.85 -3.20
N ILE A 165 -12.16 16.20 -4.24
CA ILE A 165 -11.02 16.75 -4.99
C ILE A 165 -11.32 18.06 -5.72
N LYS A 166 -12.59 18.34 -6.03
CA LYS A 166 -13.01 19.63 -6.61
C LYS A 166 -12.73 20.82 -5.69
N ILE A 167 -12.63 20.57 -4.39
CA ILE A 167 -12.36 21.56 -3.36
C ILE A 167 -10.89 21.48 -2.94
N GLU A 168 -10.36 20.27 -2.81
CA GLU A 168 -9.03 20.02 -2.23
C GLU A 168 -7.88 20.11 -3.24
N GLY A 169 -8.14 20.07 -4.55
CA GLY A 169 -7.10 20.12 -5.60
C GLY A 169 -6.44 18.77 -5.87
N THR A 170 -5.74 18.67 -7.02
CA THR A 170 -5.19 17.39 -7.50
C THR A 170 -3.98 16.90 -6.71
N PHE A 171 -3.61 15.62 -6.91
CA PHE A 171 -2.41 15.06 -6.28
C PHE A 171 -1.15 15.83 -6.70
N GLU A 172 -1.06 16.20 -7.98
CA GLU A 172 0.06 16.95 -8.55
C GLU A 172 0.14 18.36 -7.95
N GLN A 173 -1.00 19.06 -7.87
CA GLN A 173 -1.06 20.41 -7.28
C GLN A 173 -0.62 20.43 -5.82
N ARG A 174 -0.91 19.34 -5.08
CA ARG A 174 -0.54 19.20 -3.66
C ARG A 174 0.82 18.55 -3.46
N GLY A 175 1.49 18.16 -4.54
CA GLY A 175 2.81 17.52 -4.50
C GLY A 175 2.80 16.12 -3.91
N LEU A 176 1.70 15.36 -4.02
CA LEU A 176 1.59 13.99 -3.46
C LEU A 176 2.17 12.91 -4.37
N MET A 177 2.62 13.25 -5.58
CA MET A 177 3.12 12.31 -6.57
C MET A 177 4.64 12.18 -6.49
N ASN A 178 5.16 10.99 -6.75
CA ASN A 178 6.59 10.82 -7.03
C ASN A 178 6.90 11.38 -8.41
N SER A 179 8.11 11.91 -8.58
CA SER A 179 8.59 12.42 -9.87
C SER A 179 10.01 11.92 -10.11
N PRO A 180 10.26 11.16 -11.20
CA PRO A 180 9.28 10.67 -12.17
C PRO A 180 8.33 9.61 -11.59
N ILE A 181 7.13 9.49 -12.15
CA ILE A 181 6.20 8.38 -11.88
C ILE A 181 6.53 7.21 -12.81
N SER A 182 6.51 5.98 -12.31
CA SER A 182 6.70 4.79 -13.15
C SER A 182 5.44 4.46 -13.95
N THR A 183 5.59 3.67 -15.02
CA THR A 183 4.45 3.23 -15.86
C THR A 183 3.36 2.53 -15.04
N ASP A 184 3.72 1.63 -14.12
CA ASP A 184 2.74 0.91 -13.30
C ASP A 184 2.06 1.79 -12.23
N GLN A 185 2.78 2.78 -11.70
CA GLN A 185 2.18 3.81 -10.85
C GLN A 185 1.21 4.69 -11.66
N GLU A 186 1.55 5.03 -12.90
CA GLU A 186 0.68 5.77 -13.80
C GLU A 186 -0.58 4.96 -14.13
N GLN A 187 -0.46 3.66 -14.44
CA GLN A 187 -1.62 2.78 -14.61
C GLN A 187 -2.54 2.85 -13.37
N LEU A 188 -1.99 2.68 -12.16
CA LEU A 188 -2.80 2.79 -10.95
C LEU A 188 -3.42 4.19 -10.75
N ARG A 189 -2.73 5.26 -11.17
CA ARG A 189 -3.25 6.64 -11.15
C ARG A 189 -4.48 6.78 -12.06
N GLN A 190 -4.53 6.08 -13.19
CA GLN A 190 -5.62 6.15 -14.17
C GLN A 190 -7.00 5.77 -13.59
N LEU A 191 -7.05 5.09 -12.43
CA LEU A 191 -8.29 4.88 -11.66
C LEU A 191 -9.08 6.17 -11.41
N GLN A 192 -8.41 7.33 -11.37
CA GLN A 192 -9.08 8.61 -11.21
C GLN A 192 -10.07 8.94 -12.33
N TYR A 193 -9.87 8.35 -13.52
CA TYR A 193 -10.67 8.61 -14.71
C TYR A 193 -11.82 7.62 -14.90
N CYS A 194 -11.87 6.49 -14.17
CA CYS A 194 -12.98 5.53 -14.23
C CYS A 194 -14.31 6.16 -13.79
N GLN A 195 -15.32 6.16 -14.65
CA GLN A 195 -16.66 6.73 -14.43
C GLN A 195 -17.69 5.66 -14.01
N ALA A 196 -17.48 4.41 -14.41
CA ALA A 196 -18.38 3.29 -14.14
C ALA A 196 -17.64 2.05 -13.61
N GLU A 197 -18.40 1.06 -13.14
CA GLU A 197 -17.86 -0.25 -12.72
C GLU A 197 -17.17 -0.97 -13.89
N ALA A 198 -17.73 -0.87 -15.11
CA ALA A 198 -17.15 -1.45 -16.32
C ALA A 198 -15.73 -0.94 -16.59
N ASP A 199 -15.52 0.37 -16.46
CA ASP A 199 -14.18 0.99 -16.65
C ASP A 199 -13.15 0.43 -15.66
N VAL A 200 -13.56 0.12 -14.43
CA VAL A 200 -12.67 -0.49 -13.44
C VAL A 200 -12.35 -1.94 -13.79
N LEU A 201 -13.32 -2.70 -14.31
CA LEU A 201 -13.12 -4.08 -14.75
C LEU A 201 -12.19 -4.15 -15.97
N GLU A 202 -12.43 -3.32 -16.98
CA GLU A 202 -11.54 -3.21 -18.15
C GLU A 202 -10.11 -2.86 -17.73
N HIS A 203 -9.98 -1.91 -16.81
CA HIS A 203 -8.68 -1.50 -16.32
C HIS A 203 -7.98 -2.58 -15.46
N LEU A 204 -8.74 -3.43 -14.76
CA LEU A 204 -8.18 -4.59 -14.06
C LEU A 204 -7.50 -5.55 -15.05
N ASP A 205 -8.15 -5.83 -16.17
CA ASP A 205 -7.60 -6.72 -17.20
C ASP A 205 -6.30 -6.15 -17.79
N GLN A 206 -6.25 -4.84 -18.04
CA GLN A 206 -5.05 -4.14 -18.52
C GLN A 206 -3.90 -4.18 -17.50
N CYS A 207 -4.22 -4.06 -16.21
CA CYS A 207 -3.23 -4.03 -15.12
C CYS A 207 -2.79 -5.43 -14.65
N PHE A 208 -3.55 -6.47 -14.98
CA PHE A 208 -3.30 -7.82 -14.49
C PHE A 208 -1.90 -8.36 -14.84
N PRO A 209 -1.38 -8.18 -16.08
CA PRO A 209 -0.02 -8.61 -16.43
C PRO A 209 1.07 -8.02 -15.53
N PHE A 210 0.96 -6.74 -15.16
CA PHE A 210 1.91 -6.10 -14.22
C PHE A 210 1.93 -6.81 -12.87
N TYR A 211 0.74 -7.08 -12.32
CA TYR A 211 0.58 -7.70 -11.02
C TYR A 211 1.07 -9.14 -11.04
N GLU A 212 0.65 -9.92 -12.05
CA GLU A 212 1.01 -11.33 -12.21
C GLU A 212 2.53 -11.51 -12.38
N ASN A 213 3.16 -10.76 -13.30
CA ASN A 213 4.60 -10.85 -13.51
C ASN A 213 5.38 -10.45 -12.26
N SER A 214 4.97 -9.37 -11.58
CA SER A 214 5.59 -8.93 -10.32
C SER A 214 5.52 -9.99 -9.22
N CYS A 215 4.38 -10.67 -9.15
CA CYS A 215 4.17 -11.78 -8.26
C CYS A 215 5.05 -13.00 -8.59
N ASN A 216 5.10 -13.40 -9.86
CA ASN A 216 5.92 -14.52 -10.32
C ASN A 216 7.42 -14.24 -10.08
N ALA A 217 7.87 -13.00 -10.29
CA ALA A 217 9.25 -12.62 -10.03
C ALA A 217 9.63 -12.72 -8.55
N ILE A 218 8.73 -12.34 -7.64
CA ILE A 218 8.95 -12.51 -6.19
C ILE A 218 8.98 -13.99 -5.82
N ASP A 219 8.06 -14.80 -6.35
CA ASP A 219 8.01 -16.23 -6.05
C ASP A 219 9.29 -16.91 -6.55
N GLU A 220 9.74 -16.63 -7.77
CA GLU A 220 11.00 -17.14 -8.33
C GLU A 220 12.22 -16.68 -7.52
N LEU A 221 12.32 -15.38 -7.18
CA LEU A 221 13.39 -14.84 -6.33
C LEU A 221 13.44 -15.53 -4.96
N SER A 222 12.29 -15.84 -4.37
CA SER A 222 12.21 -16.50 -3.05
C SER A 222 12.69 -17.95 -3.05
N THR A 223 12.72 -18.58 -4.23
CA THR A 223 13.17 -19.96 -4.44
C THR A 223 14.58 -20.07 -5.01
N ALA A 224 15.24 -18.95 -5.34
CA ALA A 224 16.60 -18.96 -5.85
C ALA A 224 17.58 -19.40 -4.76
N THR A 225 18.31 -20.49 -5.01
CA THR A 225 19.24 -21.11 -4.04
C THR A 225 20.71 -20.91 -4.37
N ASN A 226 21.02 -20.20 -5.46
CA ASN A 226 22.39 -19.89 -5.86
C ASN A 226 22.45 -18.60 -6.69
N ASN A 227 23.68 -18.12 -6.94
CA ASN A 227 23.94 -16.86 -7.63
C ASN A 227 23.47 -16.85 -9.10
N ASP A 228 23.51 -18.00 -9.79
CA ASP A 228 23.08 -18.09 -11.19
C ASP A 228 21.55 -17.98 -11.30
N LEU A 229 20.82 -18.59 -10.37
CA LEU A 229 19.37 -18.44 -10.27
C LEU A 229 18.97 -16.99 -9.95
N LEU A 230 19.67 -16.34 -9.00
CA LEU A 230 19.43 -14.93 -8.68
C LEU A 230 19.61 -14.03 -9.92
N LYS A 231 20.69 -14.22 -10.68
CA LYS A 231 20.95 -13.47 -11.92
C LYS A 231 19.90 -13.77 -12.99
N SER A 232 19.52 -15.03 -13.16
CA SER A 232 18.49 -15.46 -14.11
C SER A 232 17.14 -14.77 -13.85
N VAL A 233 16.72 -14.65 -12.58
CA VAL A 233 15.50 -13.92 -12.22
C VAL A 233 15.62 -12.44 -12.61
N ARG A 234 16.73 -11.77 -12.28
CA ARG A 234 16.96 -10.37 -12.69
C ARG A 234 16.88 -10.21 -14.20
N ASP A 235 17.62 -11.02 -14.94
CA ASP A 235 17.76 -10.89 -16.40
C ASP A 235 16.44 -11.20 -17.12
N LYS A 236 15.63 -12.13 -16.60
CA LYS A 236 14.29 -12.45 -17.12
C LYS A 236 13.32 -11.27 -17.02
N TYR A 237 13.42 -10.48 -15.95
CA TYR A 237 12.45 -9.45 -15.62
C TYR A 237 12.95 -8.01 -15.86
N SER A 238 14.23 -7.82 -16.18
CA SER A 238 14.86 -6.51 -16.41
C SER A 238 14.31 -5.76 -17.62
N GLU A 239 13.73 -6.44 -18.61
CA GLU A 239 13.17 -5.80 -19.81
C GLU A 239 11.65 -6.02 -19.96
N ASN A 240 10.99 -6.63 -18.97
CA ASN A 240 9.56 -6.95 -19.06
C ASN A 240 8.67 -5.70 -18.89
N GLU A 241 8.13 -5.15 -19.97
CA GLU A 241 7.31 -3.92 -19.96
C GLU A 241 6.14 -3.94 -18.96
N PHE A 242 5.59 -5.13 -18.68
CA PHE A 242 4.51 -5.35 -17.71
C PHE A 242 5.06 -5.79 -16.36
N MET A 243 5.88 -4.94 -15.74
CA MET A 243 6.48 -5.21 -14.44
C MET A 243 6.44 -3.95 -13.57
N SER A 244 6.10 -4.10 -12.29
CA SER A 244 6.12 -2.96 -11.37
C SER A 244 7.54 -2.48 -11.10
N GLN A 245 7.79 -1.17 -11.17
CA GLN A 245 9.12 -0.61 -10.96
C GLN A 245 9.68 -1.00 -9.59
N ARG A 246 8.82 -0.97 -8.57
CA ARG A 246 9.18 -1.37 -7.21
C ARG A 246 9.71 -2.80 -7.13
N VAL A 247 9.16 -3.74 -7.90
CA VAL A 247 9.64 -5.14 -7.89
C VAL A 247 10.94 -5.28 -8.67
N ARG A 248 11.13 -4.52 -9.75
CA ARG A 248 12.44 -4.45 -10.44
C ARG A 248 13.53 -3.97 -9.50
N ASP A 249 13.30 -2.87 -8.79
CA ASP A 249 14.25 -2.32 -7.82
C ASP A 249 14.52 -3.32 -6.69
N LEU A 250 13.47 -4.00 -6.22
CA LEU A 250 13.59 -5.06 -5.21
C LEU A 250 14.48 -6.19 -5.69
N ILE A 251 14.29 -6.68 -6.92
CA ILE A 251 15.11 -7.76 -7.48
C ILE A 251 16.56 -7.28 -7.59
N GLU A 252 16.80 -6.11 -8.18
CA GLU A 252 18.16 -5.57 -8.34
C GLU A 252 18.91 -5.44 -7.01
N ILE A 253 18.26 -4.83 -6.01
CA ILE A 253 18.82 -4.65 -4.68
C ILE A 253 19.12 -6.00 -4.01
N ASN A 254 18.19 -6.96 -4.07
CA ASN A 254 18.40 -8.25 -3.41
C ASN A 254 19.44 -9.09 -4.13
N VAL A 255 19.47 -9.10 -5.46
CA VAL A 255 20.51 -9.79 -6.21
C VAL A 255 21.88 -9.20 -5.88
N HIS A 256 22.00 -7.86 -5.83
CA HIS A 256 23.26 -7.23 -5.42
C HIS A 256 23.66 -7.55 -3.97
N ARG A 257 22.72 -7.55 -3.01
CA ARG A 257 23.02 -7.78 -1.59
C ARG A 257 23.25 -9.25 -1.23
N LEU A 258 22.68 -10.17 -1.99
CA LEU A 258 22.81 -11.61 -1.79
C LEU A 258 23.94 -12.21 -2.64
N GLN A 259 24.51 -11.45 -3.58
CA GLN A 259 25.76 -11.83 -4.25
C GLN A 259 26.84 -12.12 -3.19
N GLY A 260 27.47 -13.28 -3.30
CA GLY A 260 28.47 -13.76 -2.34
C GLY A 260 27.94 -14.57 -1.17
N LEU A 261 26.62 -14.61 -0.94
CA LEU A 261 26.03 -15.51 0.06
C LEU A 261 26.13 -16.99 -0.36
N TYR A 262 26.13 -17.24 -1.67
CA TYR A 262 26.13 -18.57 -2.28
C TYR A 262 27.45 -18.93 -2.97
N ASP A 263 28.53 -18.20 -2.66
CA ASP A 263 29.88 -18.54 -3.12
C ASP A 263 30.48 -19.58 -2.14
N GLU A 264 29.96 -20.82 -2.19
CA GLU A 264 30.58 -22.00 -1.58
C GLU A 264 31.01 -23.01 -2.65
#